data_AF-A0A060XWD3-F1
#
_entry.id   AF-A0A060XWD3-F1
#
_cell.length_a   1.000
_cell.length_b   1.000
_cell.length_c   1.000
_cell.angle_alpha   90.00
_cell.angle_beta   90.00
_cell.angle_gamma   90.00
#
_symmetry.space_group_name_H-M   'P 1'
#
loop_
_entity.id
_entity.type
_entity.pdbx_description
1 polymer ?
#
loop_
_entity_poly.entity_id
_entity_poly.type
_entity_poly.pdbx_seq_one_letter_code
_entity_poly.pdbx_strand_id
1 'polypeptide(L)'
;MFTIKPKAGRQSFLLSVYNEQGVQQLGVEVGRSPVFLYEDQHGKPSPEDYPLFRSINLADGKWHRVAISVEKKSVTIIVDCKKKLSRPLKRSDGAAINTDGITVFGTRILDEEVFEVRTMTIACYDAVFGGHFAGTTSKRSVVLYLVCFTMILECIPSWDRSLR
;
A
#
# COMPACT_ATOMS: atom_id res chain seq x y z
N MET A 1 -3.10 -0.86 -8.38
CA MET A 1 -2.04 0.05 -8.84
C MET A 1 -2.58 1.47 -8.77
N PHE A 2 -1.73 2.44 -8.46
CA PHE A 2 -2.12 3.85 -8.39
C PHE A 2 -1.35 4.63 -9.46
N THR A 3 -2.04 5.47 -10.23
CA THR A 3 -1.40 6.45 -11.11
C THR A 3 -1.58 7.82 -10.49
N ILE A 4 -0.48 8.36 -9.95
CA ILE A 4 -0.47 9.54 -9.09
C ILE A 4 0.50 10.59 -9.59
N LYS A 5 0.27 11.85 -9.24
CA LYS A 5 1.21 12.94 -9.42
C LYS A 5 1.27 13.76 -8.12
N PRO A 6 2.20 13.43 -7.21
CA PRO A 6 2.47 14.23 -6.02
C PRO A 6 2.96 15.63 -6.39
N LYS A 7 2.61 16.63 -5.57
CA LYS A 7 3.18 17.98 -5.70
C LYS A 7 4.69 17.93 -5.53
N ALA A 8 5.41 18.69 -6.34
CA ALA A 8 6.87 18.72 -6.29
C ALA A 8 7.36 19.12 -4.88
N GLY A 9 8.26 18.32 -4.32
CA GLY A 9 8.82 18.53 -2.98
C GLY A 9 7.87 18.31 -1.80
N ARG A 10 6.62 17.87 -2.02
CA ARG A 10 5.66 17.58 -0.94
C ARG A 10 5.53 16.08 -0.69
N GLN A 11 5.20 15.74 0.56
CA GLN A 11 4.81 14.40 0.98
C GLN A 11 3.29 14.38 1.16
N SER A 12 2.66 13.24 0.86
CA SER A 12 1.21 13.08 1.00
C SER A 12 0.87 11.61 1.24
N PHE A 13 -0.28 11.34 1.85
CA PHE A 13 -0.74 9.97 2.09
C PHE A 13 -1.60 9.47 0.96
N LEU A 14 -1.14 8.42 0.29
CA LEU A 14 -1.91 7.71 -0.73
C LEU A 14 -3.13 7.00 -0.13
N LEU A 15 -2.91 6.32 0.99
CA LEU A 15 -3.86 5.53 1.74
C LEU A 15 -3.52 5.64 3.22
N SER A 16 -4.53 5.83 4.06
CA SER A 16 -4.42 5.74 5.51
C SER A 16 -5.58 4.93 6.08
N VAL A 17 -5.29 4.03 7.01
CA VAL A 17 -6.29 3.23 7.71
C VAL A 17 -6.18 3.46 9.21
N TYR A 18 -7.32 3.73 9.83
CA TYR A 18 -7.45 4.04 11.25
C TYR A 18 -8.38 3.05 11.92
N ASN A 19 -8.09 2.74 13.18
CA ASN A 19 -9.03 2.03 14.03
C ASN A 19 -10.08 2.97 14.63
N GLU A 20 -11.00 2.42 15.42
CA GLU A 20 -12.09 3.14 16.08
C GLU A 20 -11.62 4.19 17.10
N GLN A 21 -10.39 4.07 17.62
CA GLN A 21 -9.77 5.08 18.49
C GLN A 21 -9.06 6.19 17.71
N GLY A 22 -9.07 6.14 16.37
CA GLY A 22 -8.37 7.10 15.51
C GLY A 22 -6.86 6.88 15.40
N VAL A 23 -6.35 5.72 15.85
CA VAL A 23 -4.94 5.35 15.70
C VAL A 23 -4.69 4.86 14.28
N GLN A 24 -3.65 5.39 13.63
CA GLN A 24 -3.27 4.99 12.27
C GLN A 24 -2.57 3.63 12.30
N GLN A 25 -3.23 2.60 11.76
CA GLN A 25 -2.73 1.22 11.74
C GLN A 25 -1.96 0.91 10.46
N LEU A 26 -2.30 1.59 9.36
CA LEU A 26 -1.61 1.45 8.08
C LEU A 26 -1.56 2.80 7.36
N GLY A 27 -0.46 3.04 6.65
CA GLY A 27 -0.31 4.21 5.80
C GLY A 27 0.63 3.96 4.63
N VAL A 28 0.35 4.55 3.49
CA VAL A 28 1.29 4.63 2.37
C VAL A 28 1.57 6.10 2.10
N GLU A 29 2.74 6.55 2.52
CA GLU A 29 3.19 7.91 2.26
C GLU A 29 3.96 7.94 0.95
N VAL A 30 3.58 8.86 0.06
CA VAL A 30 4.20 9.09 -1.24
C VAL A 30 4.88 10.46 -1.26
N GLY A 31 6.06 10.50 -1.85
CA GLY A 31 6.89 11.70 -1.95
C GLY A 31 8.35 11.35 -2.18
N ARG A 32 9.27 12.11 -1.55
CA ARG A 32 10.68 11.74 -1.49
C ARG A 32 10.87 10.69 -0.40
N SER A 33 11.52 9.57 -0.72
CA SER A 33 11.68 8.44 0.19
C SER A 33 10.35 7.90 0.74
N PRO A 34 9.45 7.35 -0.10
CA PRO A 34 8.15 6.82 0.33
C PRO A 34 8.25 5.90 1.54
N VAL A 35 7.20 5.91 2.37
CA VAL A 35 7.13 5.20 3.65
C VAL A 35 5.90 4.29 3.66
N PHE A 36 6.08 3.05 4.13
CA PHE A 36 4.97 2.19 4.49
C PHE A 36 4.81 2.18 6.00
N LEU A 37 3.79 2.85 6.51
CA LEU A 37 3.44 2.87 7.93
C LEU A 37 2.61 1.63 8.24
N TYR A 38 2.91 0.98 9.35
CA TYR A 38 2.22 -0.21 9.81
C TYR A 38 2.32 -0.29 11.33
N GLU A 39 1.24 -0.63 11.99
CA GLU A 39 1.20 -0.92 13.42
C GLU A 39 0.22 -2.07 13.65
N ASP A 40 0.73 -3.22 14.10
CA ASP A 40 -0.11 -4.36 14.47
C ASP A 40 -0.65 -4.27 15.91
N GLN A 41 -1.43 -5.28 16.32
CA GLN A 41 -2.01 -5.37 17.66
C GLN A 41 -0.97 -5.37 18.80
N HIS A 42 0.31 -5.57 18.50
CA HIS A 42 1.41 -5.53 19.45
C HIS A 42 2.21 -4.22 19.37
N GLY A 43 1.74 -3.24 18.60
CA GLY A 43 2.43 -1.97 18.39
C GLY A 43 3.68 -2.07 17.53
N LYS A 44 3.80 -3.11 16.68
CA LYS A 44 4.98 -3.35 15.85
C LYS A 44 4.72 -3.10 14.35
N PRO A 45 5.77 -2.67 13.60
CA PRO A 45 7.04 -2.15 14.10
C PRO A 45 6.89 -0.77 14.76
N SER A 46 7.91 -0.34 15.50
CA SER A 46 7.99 1.03 15.96
C SER A 46 8.23 2.00 14.78
N PRO A 47 7.88 3.29 14.91
CA PRO A 47 7.98 4.26 13.81
C PRO A 47 9.34 4.37 13.14
N GLU A 48 10.43 4.23 13.89
CA GLU A 48 11.81 4.25 13.38
C GLU A 48 12.14 3.03 12.50
N ASP A 49 11.37 1.95 12.64
CA ASP A 49 11.51 0.69 11.92
C ASP A 49 10.55 0.58 10.72
N TYR A 50 9.82 1.64 10.40
CA TYR A 50 8.96 1.68 9.21
C TYR A 50 9.77 1.45 7.93
N PRO A 51 9.28 0.61 6.99
CA PRO A 51 9.90 0.43 5.68
C PRO A 51 10.05 1.75 4.90
N LEU A 52 11.29 2.19 4.73
CA LEU A 52 11.67 3.39 3.98
C LEU A 52 12.30 3.06 2.63
N PHE A 53 11.77 3.67 1.58
CA PHE A 53 12.26 3.51 0.20
C PHE A 53 13.14 4.69 -0.25
N ARG A 54 14.25 4.91 0.48
CA ARG A 54 15.15 6.08 0.35
C ARG A 54 15.65 6.43 -1.06
N SER A 55 15.74 5.46 -1.96
CA SER A 55 16.22 5.69 -3.33
C SER A 55 15.10 6.04 -4.32
N ILE A 56 13.86 6.21 -3.86
CA ILE A 56 12.71 6.60 -4.68
C ILE A 56 12.34 8.06 -4.39
N ASN A 57 12.04 8.80 -5.46
CA ASN A 57 11.44 10.12 -5.38
C ASN A 57 10.23 10.18 -6.31
N LEU A 58 9.03 10.29 -5.72
CA LEU A 58 7.77 10.47 -6.44
C LEU A 58 7.31 11.94 -6.46
N ALA A 59 7.98 12.82 -5.71
CA ALA A 59 7.64 14.24 -5.58
C ALA A 59 8.45 15.11 -6.55
N ASP A 60 8.54 14.70 -7.82
CA ASP A 60 9.22 15.46 -8.88
C ASP A 60 8.23 16.29 -9.75
N GLY A 61 6.93 16.23 -9.43
CA GLY A 61 5.85 16.91 -10.15
C GLY A 61 5.38 16.18 -11.41
N LYS A 62 5.81 14.94 -11.65
CA LYS A 62 5.41 14.12 -12.79
C LYS A 62 4.46 13.00 -12.38
N TRP A 63 3.83 12.39 -13.38
CA TRP A 63 2.98 11.22 -13.20
C TRP A 63 3.82 9.97 -12.96
N HIS A 64 3.44 9.19 -11.96
CA HIS A 64 4.04 7.90 -11.64
C HIS A 64 2.98 6.82 -11.48
N ARG A 65 3.29 5.61 -11.94
CA ARG A 65 2.55 4.38 -11.61
C ARG A 65 3.20 3.73 -10.40
N VAL A 66 2.50 3.71 -9.28
CA VAL A 66 3.01 3.15 -8.03
C VAL A 66 2.22 1.91 -7.66
N ALA A 67 2.97 0.90 -7.24
CA ALA A 67 2.42 -0.31 -6.68
C ALA A 67 3.09 -0.70 -5.36
N ILE A 68 2.30 -1.12 -4.39
CA ILE A 68 2.75 -1.65 -3.10
C ILE A 68 2.23 -3.08 -2.96
N SER A 69 3.08 -3.99 -2.52
CA SER A 69 2.70 -5.34 -2.12
C SER A 69 3.27 -5.61 -0.74
N VAL A 70 2.51 -6.31 0.09
CA VAL A 70 3.00 -6.86 1.35
C VAL A 70 2.89 -8.36 1.25
N GLU A 71 4.01 -9.04 1.46
CA GLU A 71 4.07 -10.48 1.47
C GLU A 71 4.84 -10.92 2.70
N LYS A 72 4.19 -11.68 3.58
CA LYS A 72 4.76 -12.12 4.87
C LYS A 72 5.36 -10.91 5.61
N LYS A 73 6.66 -10.93 5.92
CA LYS A 73 7.38 -9.85 6.61
C LYS A 73 8.18 -8.98 5.64
N SER A 74 7.66 -8.72 4.43
CA SER A 74 8.31 -7.91 3.40
C SER A 74 7.31 -6.98 2.73
N VAL A 75 7.71 -5.72 2.51
CA VAL A 75 6.95 -4.75 1.70
C VAL A 75 7.74 -4.47 0.43
N THR A 76 7.07 -4.54 -0.71
CA THR A 76 7.65 -4.24 -2.02
C THR A 76 6.94 -3.05 -2.64
N ILE A 77 7.72 -2.06 -3.07
CA ILE A 77 7.25 -0.98 -3.94
C ILE A 77 7.72 -1.23 -5.38
N ILE A 78 6.82 -1.04 -6.34
CA ILE A 78 7.08 -1.06 -7.77
C ILE A 78 6.70 0.31 -8.32
N VAL A 79 7.63 0.98 -9.00
CA VAL A 79 7.44 2.32 -9.58
C VAL A 79 7.66 2.25 -11.09
N ASP A 80 6.71 2.82 -11.81
CA ASP A 80 6.66 2.94 -13.27
C ASP A 80 6.86 1.60 -14.00
N CYS A 81 6.47 0.50 -13.34
CA CYS A 81 6.70 -0.88 -13.77
C CYS A 81 8.18 -1.19 -14.13
N LYS A 82 9.13 -0.40 -13.63
CA LYS A 82 10.57 -0.53 -13.92
C LYS A 82 11.37 -0.79 -12.66
N LYS A 83 11.12 0.01 -11.62
CA LYS A 83 11.89 -0.04 -10.39
C LYS A 83 11.13 -0.84 -9.34
N LYS A 84 11.71 -1.95 -8.89
CA LYS A 84 11.17 -2.78 -7.80
C LYS A 84 12.13 -2.74 -6.62
N LEU A 85 11.64 -2.41 -5.43
CA LEU A 85 12.41 -2.41 -4.19
C LEU A 85 11.62 -3.10 -3.10
N SER A 86 12.29 -3.97 -2.34
CA SER A 86 11.70 -4.64 -1.18
C SER A 86 12.41 -4.23 0.10
N ARG A 87 11.64 -4.12 1.19
CA ARG A 87 12.10 -3.76 2.53
C ARG A 87 11.49 -4.70 3.56
N PRO A 88 12.24 -5.11 4.58
CA PRO A 88 11.68 -5.90 5.68
C PRO A 88 10.55 -5.15 6.39
N LEU A 89 9.48 -5.87 6.72
CA LEU A 89 8.40 -5.41 7.58
C LEU A 89 8.50 -6.15 8.91
N LYS A 90 9.00 -5.49 9.95
CA LYS A 90 9.21 -6.09 11.29
C LYS A 90 7.90 -6.22 12.09
N ARG A 91 6.85 -6.74 11.45
CA ARG A 91 5.58 -7.08 12.12
C ARG A 91 5.70 -8.36 12.93
N SER A 92 4.79 -8.51 13.88
CA SER A 92 4.68 -9.69 14.74
C SER A 92 4.29 -10.95 13.95
N ASP A 93 4.51 -12.12 14.54
CA ASP A 93 3.91 -13.35 14.03
C ASP A 93 2.41 -13.35 14.37
N GLY A 94 1.56 -13.81 13.44
CA GLY A 94 0.11 -13.66 13.59
C GLY A 94 -0.37 -12.21 13.63
N ALA A 95 0.40 -11.28 13.06
CA ALA A 95 0.06 -9.86 13.06
C ALA A 95 -1.29 -9.58 12.39
N ALA A 96 -2.10 -8.78 13.08
CA ALA A 96 -3.37 -8.25 12.65
C ALA A 96 -3.43 -6.76 12.96
N ILE A 97 -4.08 -6.00 12.08
CA ILE A 97 -4.36 -4.59 12.31
C ILE A 97 -5.83 -4.44 12.74
N ASN A 98 -6.13 -3.41 13.53
CA ASN A 98 -7.51 -3.07 13.89
C ASN A 98 -8.10 -2.11 12.84
N THR A 99 -9.28 -2.45 12.33
CA THR A 99 -9.82 -1.88 11.11
C THR A 99 -11.28 -1.46 11.26
N ASP A 100 -11.74 -1.39 12.51
CA ASP A 100 -13.10 -1.04 12.87
C ASP A 100 -13.35 0.49 12.79
N GLY A 101 -12.35 1.28 12.37
CA GLY A 101 -12.45 2.72 12.13
C GLY A 101 -12.71 3.07 10.66
N ILE A 102 -11.85 3.95 10.12
CA ILE A 102 -12.03 4.53 8.78
C ILE A 102 -10.83 4.31 7.87
N THR A 103 -11.09 4.27 6.57
CA THR A 103 -10.06 4.30 5.53
C THR A 103 -10.17 5.61 4.76
N VAL A 104 -9.05 6.32 4.61
CA VAL A 104 -8.94 7.60 3.91
C VAL A 104 -7.98 7.44 2.74
N PHE A 105 -8.36 7.99 1.59
CA PHE A 105 -7.53 8.06 0.39
C PHE A 105 -7.20 9.52 0.08
N GLY A 106 -6.01 9.76 -0.46
CA GLY A 106 -5.67 11.09 -0.96
C GLY A 106 -5.17 12.09 0.08
N THR A 107 -5.36 11.80 1.37
CA THR A 107 -4.92 12.64 2.49
C THR A 107 -4.82 11.85 3.81
N ARG A 108 -4.26 12.47 4.85
CA ARG A 108 -4.40 12.10 6.27
C ARG A 108 -5.56 12.90 6.86
N ILE A 109 -6.23 12.40 7.92
CA ILE A 109 -7.38 13.08 8.55
C ILE A 109 -7.09 14.56 8.90
N LEU A 110 -5.83 14.89 9.22
CA LEU A 110 -5.40 16.23 9.61
C LEU A 110 -4.44 16.89 8.61
N ASP A 111 -4.15 16.25 7.47
CA ASP A 111 -3.23 16.81 6.48
C ASP A 111 -3.98 17.56 5.38
N GLU A 112 -3.43 18.70 4.95
CA GLU A 112 -3.93 19.49 3.81
C GLU A 112 -3.23 19.11 2.48
N GLU A 113 -2.24 18.23 2.54
CA GLU A 113 -1.45 17.84 1.38
C GLU A 113 -2.22 16.86 0.49
N VAL A 114 -2.30 17.21 -0.80
CA VAL A 114 -3.09 16.50 -1.81
C VAL A 114 -2.23 16.20 -3.04
N PHE A 115 -2.62 15.17 -3.80
CA PHE A 115 -2.00 14.79 -5.06
C PHE A 115 -3.06 14.52 -6.12
N GLU A 116 -2.67 14.60 -7.40
CA GLU A 116 -3.57 14.25 -8.49
C GLU A 116 -3.60 12.73 -8.68
N VAL A 117 -4.81 12.17 -8.87
CA VAL A 117 -5.03 10.74 -9.14
C VAL A 117 -5.71 10.59 -10.49
N ARG A 118 -5.17 9.71 -11.35
CA ARG A 118 -5.82 9.35 -12.62
C ARG A 118 -6.52 8.01 -12.55
N THR A 119 -5.90 7.02 -11.92
CA THR A 119 -6.42 5.65 -11.87
C THR A 119 -6.00 5.02 -10.57
N MET A 120 -6.92 4.32 -9.94
CA MET A 120 -6.72 3.62 -8.69
C MET A 120 -7.40 2.27 -8.76
N THR A 121 -6.59 1.22 -8.74
CA THR A 121 -7.04 -0.17 -8.63
C THR A 121 -6.54 -0.71 -7.31
N ILE A 122 -7.43 -1.19 -6.45
CA ILE A 122 -7.06 -1.97 -5.27
C ILE A 122 -7.58 -3.38 -5.51
N ALA A 123 -6.68 -4.34 -5.51
CA ALA A 123 -6.98 -5.73 -5.77
C ALA A 123 -6.24 -6.55 -4.72
N CYS A 124 -6.95 -7.50 -4.12
CA CYS A 124 -6.49 -8.30 -2.99
C CYS A 124 -6.96 -9.73 -3.10
N TYR A 125 -6.04 -10.68 -3.01
CA TYR A 125 -6.28 -12.11 -3.15
C TYR A 125 -5.72 -12.85 -1.95
N ASP A 126 -6.47 -13.81 -1.41
CA ASP A 126 -5.98 -14.67 -0.33
C ASP A 126 -4.87 -15.60 -0.84
N ALA A 127 -3.73 -15.65 -0.13
CA ALA A 127 -2.71 -16.69 -0.28
C ALA A 127 -2.88 -17.82 0.75
N VAL A 128 -4.03 -17.89 1.42
CA VAL A 128 -4.33 -18.94 2.39
C VAL A 128 -5.68 -19.56 2.01
N PHE A 129 -5.59 -20.78 1.45
CA PHE A 129 -6.65 -21.68 0.98
C PHE A 129 -7.19 -21.44 -0.45
N GLY A 130 -6.91 -22.41 -1.32
CA GLY A 130 -7.58 -22.58 -2.60
C GLY A 130 -9.05 -22.94 -2.41
N GLY A 131 -9.90 -21.92 -2.30
CA GLY A 131 -11.35 -22.07 -2.31
C GLY A 131 -12.00 -20.78 -2.78
N HIS A 132 -12.82 -20.87 -3.83
CA HIS A 132 -13.71 -19.79 -4.23
C HIS A 132 -14.69 -19.51 -3.08
N PHE A 133 -14.67 -18.30 -2.51
CA PHE A 133 -15.72 -17.82 -1.62
C PHE A 133 -16.51 -16.71 -2.29
N ALA A 134 -17.74 -17.04 -2.70
CA ALA A 134 -18.81 -16.07 -2.91
C ALA A 134 -19.64 -16.03 -1.61
N GLY A 135 -19.37 -15.07 -0.74
CA GLY A 135 -20.07 -14.92 0.54
C GLY A 135 -19.61 -13.68 1.31
N THR A 136 -20.56 -13.00 1.94
CA THR A 136 -20.39 -11.73 2.68
C THR A 136 -19.28 -11.84 3.73
N THR A 137 -18.17 -11.14 3.51
CA THR A 137 -17.00 -11.11 4.40
C THR A 137 -17.21 -10.15 5.57
N SER A 138 -16.85 -10.58 6.78
CA SER A 138 -16.83 -9.74 8.00
C SER A 138 -15.85 -8.58 7.86
N LYS A 139 -16.21 -7.38 8.38
CA LYS A 139 -15.38 -6.15 8.35
C LYS A 139 -13.93 -6.37 8.82
N ARG A 140 -13.71 -7.32 9.74
CA ARG A 140 -12.39 -7.70 10.29
C ARG A 140 -11.42 -8.27 9.24
N SER A 141 -11.96 -8.93 8.22
CA SER A 141 -11.18 -9.49 7.12
C SER A 141 -10.80 -8.39 6.14
N VAL A 142 -11.72 -7.50 5.78
CA VAL A 142 -11.63 -6.58 4.63
C VAL A 142 -10.35 -5.74 4.54
N VAL A 143 -9.70 -5.40 5.66
CA VAL A 143 -8.58 -4.45 5.64
C VAL A 143 -7.19 -5.10 5.64
N LEU A 144 -7.02 -6.30 6.20
CA LEU A 144 -5.88 -7.16 5.83
C LEU A 144 -5.97 -7.55 4.34
N TYR A 145 -7.20 -7.67 3.85
CA TYR A 145 -7.56 -7.87 2.45
C TYR A 145 -7.49 -6.57 1.63
N LEU A 146 -6.84 -5.48 2.09
CA LEU A 146 -6.56 -4.29 1.25
C LEU A 146 -5.15 -4.29 0.66
N VAL A 147 -4.31 -5.27 1.01
CA VAL A 147 -2.88 -5.26 0.67
C VAL A 147 -2.46 -6.57 0.01
N CYS A 148 -3.05 -6.97 -1.14
CA CYS A 148 -2.70 -8.30 -1.68
C CYS A 148 -2.53 -8.48 -3.21
N PHE A 149 -1.29 -8.80 -3.57
CA PHE A 149 -0.78 -9.61 -4.69
C PHE A 149 -1.15 -9.39 -6.19
N THR A 150 -2.14 -8.60 -6.59
CA THR A 150 -2.46 -8.50 -8.05
C THR A 150 -1.76 -7.39 -8.81
N MET A 151 -1.09 -6.48 -8.11
CA MET A 151 -0.46 -5.33 -8.77
C MET A 151 0.79 -5.68 -9.57
N ILE A 152 1.28 -6.91 -9.43
CA ILE A 152 2.37 -7.43 -10.26
C ILE A 152 1.85 -7.73 -11.68
N LEU A 153 0.61 -8.20 -11.85
CA LEU A 153 0.07 -8.62 -13.16
C LEU A 153 -0.19 -7.44 -14.11
N GLU A 154 -0.64 -6.28 -13.62
CA GLU A 154 -0.83 -5.08 -14.46
C GLU A 154 0.48 -4.33 -14.80
N CYS A 155 1.58 -4.71 -14.16
CA CYS A 155 2.93 -4.27 -14.52
C CYS A 155 3.72 -5.32 -15.32
N ILE A 156 3.13 -6.47 -15.63
CA ILE A 156 3.66 -7.35 -16.68
C ILE A 156 3.39 -6.64 -18.01
N PRO A 157 4.43 -6.30 -18.79
CA PRO A 157 4.24 -5.69 -20.09
C PRO A 157 3.62 -6.73 -21.02
N SER A 158 2.30 -6.71 -21.15
CA SER A 158 1.52 -7.53 -22.08
C SER A 158 1.65 -9.05 -21.91
N TRP A 159 0.50 -9.71 -22.02
CA TRP A 159 0.44 -10.96 -22.76
C TRP A 159 1.39 -10.93 -23.95
N ASP A 160 2.34 -11.84 -23.91
CA ASP A 160 3.13 -12.27 -25.04
C ASP A 160 2.27 -12.34 -26.31
N ARG A 161 2.52 -11.42 -27.25
CA ARG A 161 2.03 -11.51 -28.64
C ARG A 161 2.84 -12.53 -29.44
N SER A 162 3.34 -13.62 -28.83
CA SER A 162 4.06 -14.69 -29.52
C SER A 162 3.41 -16.08 -29.43
N LEU A 163 2.08 -16.15 -29.28
CA LEU A 163 1.33 -17.25 -29.88
C LEU A 163 0.92 -16.86 -31.32
N ARG A 164 1.93 -16.83 -32.20
CA ARG A 164 1.82 -17.23 -33.61
C ARG A 164 2.80 -18.37 -33.83
#